data_AF-A0A2G8JHZ0-F1
#
_entry.id   AF-A0A2G8JHZ0-F1
#
_cell.length_a   1.000
_cell.length_b   1.000
_cell.length_c   1.000
_cell.angle_alpha   90.00
_cell.angle_beta   90.00
_cell.angle_gamma   90.00
#
_symmetry.space_group_name_H-M   'P 1'
#
loop_
_entity.id
_entity.type
_entity.pdbx_description
1 polymer ?
#
loop_
_entity_poly.entity_id
_entity_poly.type
_entity_poly.pdbx_seq_one_letter_code
_entity_poly.pdbx_strand_id
1 'polypeptide(L)'
;MSFSPPGILQLPGNITSFSFHLPGGNQTKKVHDFNYGLTYSLNEDVGSCNVSTINVDGHTSPDVVISPDGSHVNLQNPTSFFIPPNLTWAYEGKVNYSTYTFPSSITYFPVQRIDRGIITDPATNQSEKTQAILNIFAFDHNIGGPRHFDTSSCIDEEDQINLAFDLVGSENYHTYVQNNSHYFYFGAHHSIAKGAKLPGSRVAHLAVEEGNDEVLTIFFTLLGVPKIQGNAVNSSQNHSIPVTEAKENLQKLIDSNLLKITVFVGEEMKSLAVAGGSLRENFSANDEPENRSNVGATVLVAFATFFTGLFVGLLVMVIVLKQSNVKIPYLVQE
;
A
#
# COMPACT_ATOMS: atom_id res chain seq x y z
N MET A 1 -21.90 19.12 -26.36
CA MET A 1 -20.67 19.36 -25.59
C MET A 1 -20.43 18.13 -24.74
N SER A 2 -19.49 17.26 -25.13
CA SER A 2 -19.16 16.07 -24.35
C SER A 2 -18.16 16.46 -23.27
N PHE A 3 -18.56 16.32 -22.02
CA PHE A 3 -17.62 16.33 -20.90
C PHE A 3 -16.85 15.00 -20.94
N SER A 4 -15.59 15.05 -21.38
CA SER A 4 -14.61 14.04 -20.96
C SER A 4 -14.32 14.31 -19.48
N PRO A 5 -14.51 13.34 -18.58
CA PRO A 5 -14.05 13.51 -17.21
C PRO A 5 -12.52 13.67 -17.22
N PRO A 6 -11.95 14.51 -16.33
CA PRO A 6 -10.51 14.54 -16.12
C PRO A 6 -10.02 13.12 -15.79
N GLY A 7 -8.92 12.72 -16.43
CA GLY A 7 -8.45 11.35 -16.48
C GLY A 7 -8.44 10.68 -15.11
N ILE A 8 -9.17 9.57 -14.99
CA ILE A 8 -9.01 8.64 -13.88
C ILE A 8 -7.57 8.17 -13.94
N LEU A 9 -6.77 8.61 -12.96
CA LEU A 9 -5.41 8.15 -12.78
C LEU A 9 -5.51 6.67 -12.39
N GLN A 10 -5.43 5.79 -13.40
CA GLN A 10 -5.25 4.38 -13.16
C GLN A 10 -3.87 4.26 -12.53
N LEU A 11 -3.83 4.02 -11.22
CA LEU A 11 -2.60 3.75 -10.48
C LEU A 11 -1.77 2.77 -11.31
N PRO A 12 -0.47 3.02 -11.52
CA PRO A 12 0.33 2.15 -12.34
C PRO A 12 0.71 0.91 -11.51
N GLY A 13 -0.23 -0.03 -11.48
CA GLY A 13 -0.22 -1.26 -10.73
C GLY A 13 -1.65 -1.60 -10.34
N ASN A 14 -2.17 -2.75 -10.78
CA ASN A 14 -3.45 -3.25 -10.30
C ASN A 14 -3.26 -3.78 -8.86
N ILE A 15 -3.14 -2.89 -7.87
CA ILE A 15 -3.01 -3.27 -6.45
C ILE A 15 -4.12 -2.60 -5.66
N THR A 16 -4.76 -3.35 -4.76
CA THR A 16 -5.77 -2.83 -3.83
C THR A 16 -5.41 -3.20 -2.39
N SER A 17 -5.86 -2.40 -1.43
CA SER A 17 -5.72 -2.74 -0.01
C SER A 17 -7.04 -2.51 0.72
N PHE A 18 -7.37 -3.42 1.62
CA PHE A 18 -8.56 -3.41 2.45
C PHE A 18 -8.16 -3.66 3.90
N SER A 19 -8.61 -2.81 4.82
CA SER A 19 -8.45 -3.05 6.26
C SER A 19 -9.81 -3.36 6.87
N PHE A 20 -9.89 -4.44 7.62
CA PHE A 20 -11.11 -4.90 8.29
C PHE A 20 -10.91 -4.90 9.80
N HIS A 21 -11.86 -4.31 10.50
CA HIS A 21 -11.97 -4.39 11.96
C HIS A 21 -13.31 -5.03 12.31
N LEU A 22 -13.28 -6.28 12.75
CA LEU A 22 -14.46 -6.98 13.24
C LEU A 22 -14.58 -6.76 14.75
N PRO A 23 -15.77 -6.46 15.29
CA PRO A 23 -15.96 -6.35 16.74
C PRO A 23 -15.49 -7.63 17.45
N GLY A 24 -14.46 -7.53 18.29
CA GLY A 24 -13.87 -8.66 19.02
C GLY A 24 -12.97 -9.59 18.19
N GLY A 25 -12.67 -9.24 16.94
CA GLY A 25 -11.70 -9.94 16.08
C GLY A 25 -10.39 -9.16 15.93
N ASN A 26 -9.35 -9.84 15.45
CA ASN A 26 -8.08 -9.19 15.14
C ASN A 26 -8.22 -8.25 13.93
N GLN A 27 -7.46 -7.15 13.94
CA GLN A 27 -7.31 -6.26 12.80
C GLN A 27 -6.59 -7.01 11.67
N THR A 28 -7.28 -7.12 10.53
CA THR A 28 -6.72 -7.76 9.35
C THR A 28 -6.66 -6.78 8.20
N LYS A 29 -5.47 -6.63 7.63
CA LYS A 29 -5.23 -5.87 6.40
C LYS A 29 -4.97 -6.86 5.28
N LYS A 30 -5.69 -6.71 4.18
CA LYS A 30 -5.45 -7.44 2.94
C LYS A 30 -4.87 -6.50 1.89
N VAL A 31 -3.88 -6.97 1.16
CA VAL A 31 -3.34 -6.30 -0.04
C VAL A 31 -3.47 -7.28 -1.20
N HIS A 32 -4.22 -6.92 -2.23
CA HIS A 32 -4.32 -7.73 -3.46
C HIS A 32 -3.44 -7.11 -4.53
N ASP A 33 -2.45 -7.87 -5.01
CA ASP A 33 -1.61 -7.50 -6.15
C ASP A 33 -2.06 -8.30 -7.38
N PHE A 34 -2.93 -7.70 -8.19
CA PHE A 34 -3.49 -8.32 -9.38
C PHE A 34 -2.49 -8.38 -10.54
N ASN A 35 -1.38 -7.63 -10.51
CA ASN A 35 -0.33 -7.82 -11.52
C ASN A 35 0.27 -9.22 -11.45
N TYR A 36 0.09 -9.86 -10.29
CA TYR A 36 0.71 -11.10 -9.90
C TYR A 36 -0.28 -12.13 -9.34
N GLY A 37 -1.54 -11.75 -9.14
CA GLY A 37 -2.55 -12.66 -8.59
C GLY A 37 -2.26 -13.09 -7.17
N LEU A 38 -1.65 -12.23 -6.34
CA LEU A 38 -1.35 -12.51 -4.94
C LEU A 38 -2.23 -11.72 -3.97
N THR A 39 -2.56 -12.34 -2.85
CA THR A 39 -3.19 -11.70 -1.68
C THR A 39 -2.25 -11.82 -0.49
N TYR A 40 -1.86 -10.69 0.07
CA TYR A 40 -1.18 -10.59 1.36
C TYR A 40 -2.24 -10.36 2.43
N SER A 41 -2.32 -11.24 3.42
CA SER A 41 -3.22 -11.12 4.57
C SER A 41 -2.39 -10.89 5.83
N LEU A 42 -2.35 -9.64 6.27
CA LEU A 42 -1.63 -9.18 7.45
C LEU A 42 -2.58 -9.17 8.64
N ASN A 43 -2.17 -9.75 9.76
CA ASN A 43 -2.79 -9.55 11.06
C ASN A 43 -1.92 -8.54 11.82
N GLU A 44 -2.42 -7.31 11.94
CA GLU A 44 -1.67 -6.18 12.49
C GLU A 44 -1.45 -6.32 14.00
N ASP A 45 -2.33 -7.03 14.70
CA ASP A 45 -2.23 -7.23 16.16
C ASP A 45 -1.13 -8.22 16.54
N VAL A 46 -0.94 -9.26 15.73
CA VAL A 46 0.02 -10.36 16.00
C VAL A 46 1.29 -10.21 15.17
N GLY A 47 1.30 -9.33 14.17
CA GLY A 47 2.41 -9.19 13.22
C GLY A 47 2.59 -10.39 12.29
N SER A 48 1.58 -11.25 12.16
CA SER A 48 1.65 -12.41 11.27
C SER A 48 1.16 -12.05 9.87
N CYS A 49 1.85 -12.53 8.84
CA CYS A 49 1.38 -12.40 7.46
C CYS A 49 1.22 -13.77 6.79
N ASN A 50 0.17 -13.90 5.97
CA ASN A 50 -0.02 -15.02 5.07
C ASN A 50 -0.11 -14.51 3.63
N VAL A 51 0.68 -15.09 2.72
CA VAL A 51 0.62 -14.80 1.28
C VAL A 51 0.00 -15.99 0.55
N SER A 52 -1.11 -15.75 -0.14
CA SER A 52 -1.80 -16.74 -0.96
C SER A 52 -2.05 -16.19 -2.36
N THR A 53 -2.57 -17.01 -3.26
CA THR A 53 -3.15 -16.47 -4.49
C THR A 53 -4.46 -15.73 -4.21
N ILE A 54 -4.78 -14.78 -5.09
CA ILE A 54 -6.12 -14.19 -5.16
C ILE A 54 -7.09 -15.33 -5.50
N ASN A 55 -7.93 -15.66 -4.53
CA ASN A 55 -8.97 -16.65 -4.74
C ASN A 55 -10.08 -16.03 -5.60
N VAL A 56 -10.53 -16.79 -6.59
CA VAL A 56 -11.56 -16.40 -7.55
C VAL A 56 -12.82 -17.24 -7.44
N ASP A 57 -12.99 -17.93 -6.31
CA ASP A 57 -14.17 -18.73 -5.95
C ASP A 57 -15.48 -17.91 -5.82
N GLY A 58 -15.53 -16.67 -6.30
CA GLY A 58 -16.74 -15.84 -6.40
C GLY A 58 -17.25 -15.31 -5.06
N HIS A 59 -16.62 -15.71 -3.96
CA HIS A 59 -17.03 -15.33 -2.59
C HIS A 59 -16.06 -14.37 -1.91
N THR A 60 -14.80 -14.33 -2.34
CA THR A 60 -13.72 -13.74 -1.54
C THR A 60 -13.43 -12.28 -1.86
N SER A 61 -13.74 -11.79 -3.07
CA SER A 61 -13.63 -10.36 -3.33
C SER A 61 -14.48 -9.91 -4.53
N PRO A 62 -15.41 -8.98 -4.33
CA PRO A 62 -16.34 -8.54 -5.37
C PRO A 62 -15.71 -7.78 -6.53
N ASP A 63 -14.48 -7.33 -6.32
CA ASP A 63 -13.66 -6.51 -7.19
C ASP A 63 -12.69 -7.36 -8.03
N VAL A 64 -12.75 -8.69 -7.95
CA VAL A 64 -11.90 -9.58 -8.73
C VAL A 64 -12.68 -10.17 -9.90
N VAL A 65 -12.15 -10.06 -11.11
CA VAL A 65 -12.67 -10.73 -12.30
C VAL A 65 -11.58 -11.60 -12.92
N ILE A 66 -11.92 -12.85 -13.22
CA ILE A 66 -11.07 -13.72 -14.03
C ILE A 66 -11.10 -13.18 -15.46
N SER A 67 -9.93 -12.99 -16.07
CA SER A 67 -9.84 -12.65 -17.50
C SER A 67 -10.54 -13.70 -18.37
N PRO A 68 -11.01 -13.33 -19.58
CA PRO A 68 -11.70 -14.27 -20.47
C PRO A 68 -10.88 -15.53 -20.84
N ASP A 69 -9.56 -15.45 -20.75
CA ASP A 69 -8.63 -16.56 -20.99
C ASP A 69 -8.53 -17.56 -19.81
N GLY A 70 -9.12 -17.24 -18.66
CA GLY A 70 -9.03 -18.04 -17.44
C GLY A 70 -7.66 -18.02 -16.77
N SER A 71 -6.69 -17.26 -17.27
CA SER A 71 -5.30 -17.31 -16.81
C SER A 71 -4.87 -16.15 -15.92
N HIS A 72 -5.63 -15.06 -15.88
CA HIS A 72 -5.30 -13.87 -15.08
C HIS A 72 -6.48 -13.42 -14.22
N VAL A 73 -6.15 -12.67 -13.17
CA VAL A 73 -7.12 -11.97 -12.34
C VAL A 73 -6.95 -10.48 -12.55
N ASN A 74 -8.05 -9.78 -12.74
CA ASN A 74 -8.08 -8.35 -12.95
C ASN A 74 -8.94 -7.68 -11.89
N LEU A 75 -8.58 -6.45 -11.56
CA LEU A 75 -9.47 -5.57 -10.81
C LEU A 75 -10.69 -5.27 -11.69
N GLN A 76 -11.87 -5.48 -11.14
CA GLN A 76 -13.12 -5.12 -11.78
C GLN A 76 -13.16 -3.61 -11.99
N ASN A 77 -13.61 -3.16 -13.17
CA ASN A 77 -13.68 -1.73 -13.46
C ASN A 77 -14.48 -1.02 -12.35
N PRO A 78 -13.96 0.06 -11.74
CA PRO A 78 -14.69 0.81 -10.71
C PRO A 78 -16.12 1.18 -11.12
N THR A 79 -16.37 1.44 -12.41
CA THR A 79 -17.72 1.75 -12.93
C THR A 79 -18.68 0.56 -12.84
N SER A 80 -18.18 -0.67 -12.87
CA SER A 80 -18.99 -1.89 -12.75
C SER A 80 -19.49 -2.15 -11.31
N PHE A 81 -18.87 -1.53 -10.29
CA PHE A 81 -19.46 -1.49 -8.95
C PHE A 81 -20.78 -0.74 -8.94
N PHE A 82 -20.94 0.23 -9.85
CA PHE A 82 -22.12 1.09 -9.93
C PHE A 82 -23.12 0.62 -10.98
N ILE A 83 -22.68 -0.15 -11.98
CA ILE A 83 -23.50 -0.62 -13.10
C ILE A 83 -23.14 -2.07 -13.42
N PRO A 84 -23.79 -3.09 -12.82
CA PRO A 84 -23.48 -4.48 -13.12
C PRO A 84 -23.98 -4.87 -14.52
N PRO A 85 -23.12 -5.33 -15.45
CA PRO A 85 -23.58 -5.84 -16.73
C PRO A 85 -23.97 -7.31 -16.57
N ASN A 86 -25.26 -7.61 -16.68
CA ASN A 86 -25.81 -8.95 -16.92
C ASN A 86 -25.37 -10.08 -15.96
N LEU A 87 -25.35 -9.81 -14.65
CA LEU A 87 -25.42 -10.79 -13.57
C LEU A 87 -26.82 -11.46 -13.45
N THR A 88 -26.94 -12.80 -13.37
CA THR A 88 -28.17 -13.50 -12.89
C THR A 88 -28.36 -13.44 -11.36
N TRP A 89 -27.54 -12.65 -10.66
CA TRP A 89 -27.74 -12.27 -9.26
C TRP A 89 -28.63 -11.03 -9.20
N ALA A 90 -29.69 -11.09 -8.39
CA ALA A 90 -30.54 -9.94 -8.12
C ALA A 90 -29.79 -8.96 -7.20
N TYR A 91 -29.20 -7.93 -7.79
CA TYR A 91 -28.91 -6.69 -7.07
C TYR A 91 -30.25 -6.08 -6.63
N GLU A 92 -30.61 -6.23 -5.35
CA GLU A 92 -31.72 -5.50 -4.71
C GLU A 92 -31.22 -4.25 -3.99
N GLY A 93 -30.18 -3.59 -4.51
CA GLY A 93 -29.77 -2.31 -3.96
C GLY A 93 -30.78 -1.24 -4.35
N LYS A 94 -31.44 -0.65 -3.35
CA LYS A 94 -32.03 0.67 -3.50
C LYS A 94 -30.86 1.65 -3.53
N VAL A 95 -30.48 2.14 -4.71
CA VAL A 95 -29.68 3.36 -4.81
C VAL A 95 -30.59 4.50 -4.38
N ASN A 96 -30.62 4.81 -3.09
CA ASN A 96 -31.16 6.07 -2.65
C ASN A 96 -30.16 7.14 -3.09
N TYR A 97 -30.42 7.76 -4.23
CA TYR A 97 -29.82 9.04 -4.57
C TYR A 97 -30.35 10.09 -3.58
N SER A 98 -29.89 10.09 -2.35
CA SER A 98 -29.88 11.31 -1.57
C SER A 98 -28.67 12.08 -2.05
N THR A 99 -28.86 12.91 -3.08
CA THR A 99 -27.94 14.00 -3.39
C THR A 99 -27.94 14.92 -2.18
N TYR A 100 -27.05 14.66 -1.22
CA TYR A 100 -26.67 15.67 -0.26
C TYR A 100 -25.76 16.63 -1.02
N THR A 101 -26.34 17.76 -1.43
CA THR A 101 -25.59 18.88 -1.99
C THR A 101 -24.80 19.51 -0.84
N PHE A 102 -23.66 18.92 -0.51
CA PHE A 102 -22.67 19.63 0.28
C PHE A 102 -22.06 20.74 -0.59
N PRO A 103 -21.76 21.91 -0.03
CA PRO A 103 -21.17 23.02 -0.78
C PRO A 103 -19.80 22.60 -1.36
N SER A 104 -19.82 22.22 -2.65
CA SER A 104 -18.76 22.30 -3.65
C SER A 104 -17.33 21.90 -3.25
N SER A 105 -17.10 20.68 -2.75
CA SER A 105 -15.75 20.10 -2.89
C SER A 105 -15.59 18.59 -2.70
N ILE A 106 -16.52 17.84 -2.09
CA ILE A 106 -16.36 16.37 -1.97
C ILE A 106 -17.70 15.67 -2.10
N THR A 107 -17.82 14.79 -3.10
CA THR A 107 -18.99 13.92 -3.29
C THR A 107 -18.73 12.61 -2.57
N TYR A 108 -19.14 12.53 -1.30
CA TYR A 108 -19.17 11.26 -0.57
C TYR A 108 -20.41 10.48 -1.01
N PHE A 109 -20.22 9.40 -1.75
CA PHE A 109 -21.30 8.46 -2.05
C PHE A 109 -21.23 7.31 -1.03
N PRO A 110 -22.20 7.19 -0.10
CA PRO A 110 -22.33 5.94 0.62
C PRO A 110 -22.71 4.86 -0.39
N VAL A 111 -21.79 3.92 -0.64
CA VAL A 111 -22.06 2.79 -1.53
C VAL A 111 -22.44 1.62 -0.66
N GLN A 112 -23.71 1.20 -0.74
CA GLN A 112 -24.16 -0.04 -0.13
C GLN A 112 -24.20 -1.12 -1.21
N ARG A 113 -23.43 -2.17 -0.99
CA ARG A 113 -23.48 -3.42 -1.73
C ARG A 113 -24.06 -4.51 -0.83
N ILE A 114 -24.99 -5.27 -1.36
CA ILE A 114 -25.60 -6.41 -0.67
C ILE A 114 -25.31 -7.65 -1.51
N ASP A 115 -24.50 -8.55 -0.97
CA ASP A 115 -24.24 -9.87 -1.53
C ASP A 115 -25.09 -10.89 -0.77
N ARG A 116 -25.82 -11.74 -1.50
CA ARG A 116 -26.63 -12.83 -0.92
C ARG A 116 -26.12 -14.16 -1.44
N GLY A 117 -25.89 -15.11 -0.55
CA GLY A 117 -25.34 -16.42 -0.86
C GLY A 117 -26.08 -17.55 -0.16
N ILE A 118 -25.65 -18.78 -0.45
CA ILE A 118 -26.03 -19.97 0.30
C ILE A 118 -24.73 -20.61 0.74
N ILE A 119 -24.51 -20.73 2.04
CA ILE A 119 -23.40 -21.50 2.60
C ILE A 119 -23.93 -22.89 2.91
N THR A 120 -23.26 -23.92 2.40
CA THR A 120 -23.57 -25.31 2.74
C THR A 120 -22.49 -25.84 3.66
N ASP A 121 -22.88 -26.27 4.86
CA ASP A 121 -21.97 -26.94 5.78
C ASP A 121 -21.60 -28.32 5.20
N PRO A 122 -20.31 -28.59 4.91
CA PRO A 122 -19.89 -29.84 4.30
C PRO A 122 -20.07 -31.05 5.22
N ALA A 123 -20.14 -30.86 6.55
CA ALA A 123 -20.33 -31.96 7.49
C ALA A 123 -21.80 -32.41 7.58
N THR A 124 -22.74 -31.47 7.45
CA THR A 124 -24.18 -31.72 7.62
C THR A 124 -24.99 -31.69 6.33
N ASN A 125 -24.40 -31.23 5.21
CA ASN A 125 -25.09 -30.90 3.96
C ASN A 125 -26.27 -29.91 4.16
N GLN A 126 -26.28 -29.18 5.27
CA GLN A 126 -27.30 -28.18 5.54
C GLN A 126 -26.92 -26.87 4.86
N SER A 127 -27.84 -26.30 4.09
CA SER A 127 -27.67 -25.03 3.40
C SER A 127 -28.34 -23.90 4.17
N GLU A 128 -27.59 -22.85 4.47
CA GLU A 128 -28.09 -21.62 5.09
C GLU A 128 -27.99 -20.45 4.12
N LYS A 129 -29.04 -19.64 4.06
CA LYS A 129 -29.00 -18.38 3.29
C LYS A 129 -28.18 -17.36 4.07
N THR A 130 -27.20 -16.77 3.41
CA THR A 130 -26.35 -15.75 3.99
C THR A 130 -26.48 -14.43 3.24
N GLN A 131 -26.23 -13.33 3.95
CA GLN A 131 -26.22 -11.98 3.39
C GLN A 131 -24.99 -11.25 3.94
N ALA A 132 -24.16 -10.73 3.05
CA ALA A 132 -23.11 -9.79 3.36
C ALA A 132 -23.54 -8.40 2.88
N ILE A 133 -23.35 -7.38 3.72
CA ILE A 133 -23.64 -5.99 3.38
C ILE A 133 -22.34 -5.20 3.52
N LEU A 134 -21.79 -4.73 2.42
CA LEU A 134 -20.64 -3.83 2.39
C LEU A 134 -21.16 -2.40 2.27
N ASN A 135 -20.89 -1.59 3.29
CA ASN A 135 -21.16 -0.17 3.26
C ASN A 135 -19.83 0.58 3.19
N ILE A 136 -19.61 1.34 2.12
CA ILE A 136 -18.43 2.18 1.94
C ILE A 136 -18.83 3.60 2.35
N PHE A 137 -18.18 4.12 3.38
CA PHE A 137 -18.34 5.49 3.85
C PHE A 137 -17.04 6.25 3.68
N ALA A 138 -17.11 7.59 3.61
CA ALA A 138 -15.95 8.47 3.58
C ALA A 138 -14.89 8.10 2.50
N PHE A 139 -15.34 7.64 1.33
CA PHE A 139 -14.43 7.35 0.22
C PHE A 139 -13.66 8.61 -0.17
N ASP A 140 -12.33 8.53 -0.10
CA ASP A 140 -11.42 9.57 -0.54
C ASP A 140 -10.38 8.96 -1.48
N HIS A 141 -10.40 9.41 -2.73
CA HIS A 141 -9.46 8.94 -3.75
C HIS A 141 -8.04 9.48 -3.53
N ASN A 142 -7.85 10.48 -2.67
CA ASN A 142 -6.57 11.14 -2.42
C ASN A 142 -5.83 10.59 -1.18
N ILE A 143 -6.49 9.81 -0.31
CA ILE A 143 -5.91 9.39 0.98
C ILE A 143 -4.95 8.19 0.85
N GLY A 144 -5.04 7.39 -0.21
CA GLY A 144 -4.17 6.22 -0.34
C GLY A 144 -2.75 6.64 -0.68
N GLY A 145 -1.78 6.53 0.22
CA GLY A 145 -0.33 6.59 -0.10
C GLY A 145 0.29 5.19 -0.30
N PRO A 146 1.54 5.08 -0.81
CA PRO A 146 2.20 3.79 -1.03
C PRO A 146 2.29 2.90 0.21
N ARG A 147 2.32 3.49 1.42
CA ARG A 147 2.32 2.76 2.70
C ARG A 147 1.09 1.87 2.91
N HIS A 148 -0.04 2.18 2.28
CA HIS A 148 -1.21 1.30 2.34
C HIS A 148 -0.95 -0.03 1.63
N PHE A 149 -0.01 -0.08 0.70
CA PHE A 149 0.38 -1.29 -0.02
C PHE A 149 1.65 -1.93 0.55
N ASP A 150 2.10 -1.50 1.72
CA ASP A 150 3.27 -2.08 2.38
C ASP A 150 2.99 -3.54 2.78
N THR A 151 3.84 -4.43 2.27
CA THR A 151 3.83 -5.88 2.53
C THR A 151 5.14 -6.36 3.15
N SER A 152 6.00 -5.45 3.62
CA SER A 152 7.31 -5.77 4.21
C SER A 152 7.24 -6.79 5.35
N SER A 153 6.20 -6.74 6.18
CA SER A 153 5.99 -7.70 7.27
C SER A 153 5.72 -9.14 6.79
N CYS A 154 5.52 -9.34 5.49
CA CYS A 154 5.33 -10.66 4.88
C CYS A 154 6.62 -11.28 4.35
N ILE A 155 7.73 -10.56 4.47
CA ILE A 155 9.02 -10.91 3.87
C ILE A 155 10.05 -10.90 4.99
N ASP A 156 10.83 -11.97 5.09
CA ASP A 156 11.87 -12.07 6.12
C ASP A 156 12.92 -10.97 5.92
N GLU A 157 13.47 -10.41 7.00
CA GLU A 157 14.43 -9.29 6.93
C GLU A 157 15.68 -9.63 6.09
N GLU A 158 16.09 -10.91 6.07
CA GLU A 158 17.20 -11.42 5.25
C GLU A 158 16.95 -11.32 3.74
N ASP A 159 15.68 -11.25 3.35
CA ASP A 159 15.21 -11.12 1.97
C ASP A 159 14.89 -9.66 1.61
N GLN A 160 15.24 -8.69 2.46
CA GLN A 160 15.02 -7.27 2.23
C GLN A 160 16.34 -6.53 1.96
N ILE A 161 16.32 -5.55 1.06
CA ILE A 161 17.47 -4.67 0.81
C ILE A 161 17.03 -3.21 0.95
N ASN A 162 17.63 -2.52 1.91
CA ASN A 162 17.44 -1.08 2.11
C ASN A 162 18.35 -0.29 1.18
N LEU A 163 17.73 0.57 0.36
CA LEU A 163 18.37 1.33 -0.69
C LEU A 163 18.04 2.82 -0.57
N ALA A 164 18.92 3.64 -1.13
CA ALA A 164 18.63 5.05 -1.34
C ALA A 164 19.39 5.58 -2.55
N PHE A 165 18.82 6.56 -3.22
CA PHE A 165 19.48 7.32 -4.28
C PHE A 165 19.09 8.79 -4.20
N ASP A 166 19.83 9.62 -4.92
CA ASP A 166 19.65 11.07 -4.91
C ASP A 166 18.94 11.56 -6.17
N LEU A 167 18.07 12.55 -6.01
CA LEU A 167 17.54 13.36 -7.11
C LEU A 167 18.32 14.67 -7.19
N VAL A 168 18.70 15.05 -8.41
CA VAL A 168 19.38 16.33 -8.68
C VAL A 168 18.31 17.40 -8.92
N GLY A 169 18.38 18.52 -8.21
CA GLY A 169 17.57 19.71 -8.50
C GLY A 169 17.11 20.47 -7.26
N SER A 170 17.38 21.76 -7.25
CA SER A 170 17.21 22.70 -6.14
C SER A 170 15.81 22.88 -5.61
N GLU A 171 14.82 22.78 -6.48
CA GLU A 171 13.43 23.04 -6.12
C GLU A 171 12.65 21.75 -5.86
N ASN A 172 13.32 20.60 -5.80
CA ASN A 172 12.64 19.31 -5.83
C ASN A 172 11.75 19.07 -4.61
N TYR A 173 12.22 19.39 -3.40
CA TYR A 173 11.47 19.13 -2.17
C TYR A 173 10.21 19.98 -2.09
N HIS A 174 10.34 21.31 -2.12
CA HIS A 174 9.20 22.21 -1.99
C HIS A 174 8.19 22.05 -3.14
N THR A 175 8.67 21.90 -4.38
CA THR A 175 7.79 21.83 -5.55
C THR A 175 7.03 20.51 -5.63
N TYR A 176 7.72 19.39 -5.43
CA TYR A 176 7.14 18.07 -5.71
C TYR A 176 6.73 17.32 -4.45
N VAL A 177 7.48 17.43 -3.35
CA VAL A 177 7.22 16.65 -2.13
C VAL A 177 6.24 17.36 -1.21
N GLN A 178 6.50 18.62 -0.86
CA GLN A 178 5.67 19.34 0.12
C GLN A 178 4.29 19.70 -0.44
N ASN A 179 4.26 20.24 -1.65
CA ASN A 179 3.00 20.68 -2.27
C ASN A 179 2.19 19.53 -2.89
N ASN A 180 2.82 18.38 -3.12
CA ASN A 180 2.22 17.30 -3.90
C ASN A 180 2.70 15.91 -3.50
N SER A 181 2.73 15.67 -2.19
CA SER A 181 3.26 14.45 -1.59
C SER A 181 2.67 13.18 -2.22
N HIS A 182 1.35 13.12 -2.41
CA HIS A 182 0.68 11.96 -3.00
C HIS A 182 1.27 11.59 -4.38
N TYR A 183 1.22 12.49 -5.37
CA TYR A 183 1.69 12.18 -6.72
C TYR A 183 3.21 11.92 -6.76
N PHE A 184 3.99 12.57 -5.90
CA PHE A 184 5.42 12.29 -5.78
C PHE A 184 5.67 10.86 -5.30
N TYR A 185 5.07 10.46 -4.18
CA TYR A 185 5.29 9.14 -3.59
C TYR A 185 4.84 8.01 -4.53
N PHE A 186 3.72 8.16 -5.26
CA PHE A 186 3.34 7.19 -6.29
C PHE A 186 4.27 7.18 -7.49
N GLY A 187 4.69 8.36 -7.97
CA GLY A 187 5.64 8.47 -9.07
C GLY A 187 6.96 7.79 -8.75
N ALA A 188 7.48 8.02 -7.55
CA ALA A 188 8.70 7.40 -7.04
C ALA A 188 8.53 5.89 -6.89
N HIS A 189 7.48 5.44 -6.19
CA HIS A 189 7.18 4.02 -6.01
C HIS A 189 7.07 3.27 -7.35
N HIS A 190 6.34 3.84 -8.31
CA HIS A 190 6.17 3.27 -9.64
C HIS A 190 7.49 3.21 -10.42
N SER A 191 8.24 4.31 -10.47
CA SER A 191 9.52 4.36 -11.19
C SER A 191 10.53 3.37 -10.60
N ILE A 192 10.57 3.22 -9.27
CA ILE A 192 11.42 2.22 -8.59
C ILE A 192 10.98 0.81 -8.97
N ALA A 193 9.70 0.47 -8.81
CA ALA A 193 9.18 -0.86 -9.14
C ALA A 193 9.46 -1.23 -10.60
N LYS A 194 9.17 -0.31 -11.52
CA LYS A 194 9.43 -0.48 -12.96
C LYS A 194 10.91 -0.66 -13.27
N GLY A 195 11.78 0.16 -12.66
CA GLY A 195 13.22 0.10 -12.87
C GLY A 195 13.83 -1.20 -12.33
N ALA A 196 13.35 -1.65 -11.17
CA ALA A 196 13.72 -2.91 -10.54
C ALA A 196 13.14 -4.15 -11.24
N LYS A 197 12.17 -3.95 -12.15
CA LYS A 197 11.31 -4.99 -12.73
C LYS A 197 10.55 -5.80 -11.68
N LEU A 198 10.12 -5.13 -10.61
CA LEU A 198 9.38 -5.72 -9.51
C LEU A 198 7.91 -5.27 -9.50
N PRO A 199 7.02 -6.02 -8.82
CA PRO A 199 5.75 -5.46 -8.38
C PRO A 199 5.92 -4.21 -7.53
N GLY A 200 4.93 -3.32 -7.60
CA GLY A 200 4.79 -2.26 -6.62
C GLY A 200 4.69 -2.78 -5.19
N SER A 201 4.03 -3.93 -4.96
CA SER A 201 3.92 -4.52 -3.62
C SER A 201 5.28 -4.90 -3.02
N ARG A 202 6.33 -5.09 -3.85
CA ARG A 202 7.70 -5.41 -3.43
C ARG A 202 8.61 -4.17 -3.27
N VAL A 203 8.03 -2.98 -3.26
CA VAL A 203 8.72 -1.73 -2.90
C VAL A 203 8.03 -1.16 -1.65
N ALA A 204 8.76 -1.12 -0.54
CA ALA A 204 8.27 -0.72 0.77
C ALA A 204 9.08 0.45 1.36
N HIS A 205 8.59 0.97 2.50
CA HIS A 205 9.26 2.00 3.30
C HIS A 205 9.77 3.23 2.52
N LEU A 206 9.05 3.62 1.48
CA LEU A 206 9.41 4.78 0.68
C LEU A 206 9.35 6.04 1.56
N ALA A 207 10.49 6.72 1.67
CA ALA A 207 10.67 7.94 2.42
C ALA A 207 11.58 8.90 1.64
N VAL A 208 11.49 10.17 1.99
CA VAL A 208 12.21 11.24 1.29
C VAL A 208 12.78 12.19 2.32
N GLU A 209 14.04 12.56 2.17
CA GLU A 209 14.73 13.52 3.01
C GLU A 209 15.41 14.57 2.14
N GLU A 210 15.29 15.84 2.55
CA GLU A 210 16.05 16.93 1.96
C GLU A 210 17.42 17.00 2.64
N GLY A 211 18.48 16.77 1.85
CA GLY A 211 19.85 16.91 2.30
C GLY A 211 20.34 18.36 2.26
N ASN A 212 21.60 18.55 2.65
CA ASN A 212 22.29 19.81 2.40
C ASN A 212 22.55 19.96 0.90
N ASP A 213 22.57 21.19 0.41
CA ASP A 213 22.82 21.51 -1.00
C ASP A 213 21.77 20.97 -1.97
N GLU A 214 20.48 21.09 -1.61
CA GLU A 214 19.42 20.99 -2.63
C GLU A 214 19.31 19.58 -3.25
N VAL A 215 19.88 18.57 -2.58
CA VAL A 215 19.82 17.16 -2.93
C VAL A 215 18.65 16.52 -2.19
N LEU A 216 17.79 15.84 -2.93
CA LEU A 216 16.67 15.11 -2.37
C LEU A 216 17.00 13.61 -2.37
N THR A 217 17.17 13.02 -1.19
CA THR A 217 17.46 11.58 -1.06
C THR A 217 16.16 10.80 -0.88
N ILE A 218 15.97 9.78 -1.71
CA ILE A 218 14.85 8.84 -1.60
C ILE A 218 15.35 7.55 -0.97
N PHE A 219 14.76 7.17 0.16
CA PHE A 219 14.98 5.90 0.85
C PHE A 219 13.84 4.94 0.54
N PHE A 220 14.15 3.66 0.37
CA PHE A 220 13.17 2.61 0.13
C PHE A 220 13.74 1.23 0.43
N THR A 221 12.86 0.25 0.58
CA THR A 221 13.24 -1.15 0.74
C THR A 221 12.74 -1.94 -0.48
N LEU A 222 13.62 -2.70 -1.12
CA LEU A 222 13.22 -3.75 -2.05
C LEU A 222 12.97 -5.04 -1.26
N LEU A 223 11.83 -5.65 -1.53
CA LEU A 223 11.42 -6.89 -0.87
C LEU A 223 11.75 -8.09 -1.74
N GLY A 224 12.13 -9.21 -1.12
CA GLY A 224 12.36 -10.51 -1.73
C GLY A 224 11.09 -11.19 -2.23
N VAL A 225 11.23 -12.43 -2.70
CA VAL A 225 10.13 -13.21 -3.25
C VAL A 225 9.27 -13.72 -2.09
N PRO A 226 7.96 -13.40 -2.02
CA PRO A 226 7.13 -13.88 -0.93
C PRO A 226 7.00 -15.40 -0.94
N LYS A 227 6.96 -15.99 0.25
CA LYS A 227 6.65 -17.42 0.45
C LYS A 227 5.15 -17.62 0.26
N ILE A 228 4.75 -18.12 -0.91
CA ILE A 228 3.33 -18.34 -1.25
C ILE A 228 2.85 -19.67 -0.65
N GLN A 229 1.74 -19.62 0.09
CA GLN A 229 1.05 -20.82 0.57
C GLN A 229 0.05 -21.32 -0.47
N GLY A 230 0.13 -22.62 -0.80
CA GLY A 230 -0.80 -23.30 -1.72
C GLY A 230 -0.32 -23.34 -3.18
N ASN A 231 -1.13 -23.96 -4.04
CA ASN A 231 -0.85 -24.05 -5.47
C ASN A 231 -1.27 -22.75 -6.15
N ALA A 232 -0.29 -21.92 -6.53
CA ALA A 232 -0.58 -20.71 -7.25
C ALA A 232 -0.99 -21.03 -8.70
N VAL A 233 -2.26 -20.76 -9.04
CA VAL A 233 -2.71 -20.80 -10.43
C VAL A 233 -2.10 -19.58 -11.12
N ASN A 234 -1.09 -19.81 -11.96
CA ASN A 234 -0.43 -18.79 -12.79
C ASN A 234 0.25 -17.64 -12.03
N SER A 235 1.19 -17.97 -11.13
CA SER A 235 2.25 -17.02 -10.77
C SER A 235 2.98 -16.62 -12.06
N SER A 236 2.88 -15.35 -12.47
CA SER A 236 3.61 -14.90 -13.67
C SER A 236 5.11 -15.09 -13.45
N GLN A 237 5.90 -15.30 -14.52
CA GLN A 237 7.35 -15.56 -14.40
C GLN A 237 8.11 -14.42 -13.67
N ASN A 238 7.53 -13.22 -13.61
CA ASN A 238 8.14 -12.05 -13.01
C ASN A 238 8.09 -12.04 -11.46
N HIS A 239 7.36 -12.96 -10.81
CA HIS A 239 7.39 -13.08 -9.33
C HIS A 239 8.76 -13.51 -8.83
N SER A 240 9.49 -14.25 -9.65
CA SER A 240 10.67 -15.00 -9.23
C SER A 240 11.96 -14.19 -9.24
N ILE A 241 11.91 -12.91 -9.64
CA ILE A 241 13.10 -12.06 -9.70
C ILE A 241 13.64 -11.89 -8.26
N PRO A 242 14.86 -12.37 -7.97
CA PRO A 242 15.48 -12.21 -6.66
C PRO A 242 15.73 -10.74 -6.36
N VAL A 243 15.72 -10.36 -5.07
CA VAL A 243 15.94 -8.97 -4.65
C VAL A 243 17.32 -8.43 -5.10
N THR A 244 18.32 -9.30 -5.18
CA THR A 244 19.67 -8.98 -5.67
C THR A 244 19.66 -8.60 -7.16
N GLU A 245 18.97 -9.36 -8.01
CA GLU A 245 18.80 -9.04 -9.43
C GLU A 245 18.00 -7.74 -9.63
N ALA A 246 16.96 -7.53 -8.83
CA ALA A 246 16.17 -6.31 -8.84
C ALA A 246 17.03 -5.06 -8.51
N LYS A 247 17.91 -5.16 -7.51
CA LYS A 247 18.90 -4.13 -7.19
C LYS A 247 19.84 -3.87 -8.37
N GLU A 248 20.40 -4.92 -8.99
CA GLU A 248 21.28 -4.77 -10.16
C GLU A 248 20.60 -4.07 -11.34
N ASN A 249 19.31 -4.36 -11.56
CA ASN A 249 18.51 -3.68 -12.59
C ASN A 249 18.39 -2.18 -12.31
N LEU A 250 18.12 -1.79 -11.05
CA LEU A 250 18.12 -0.38 -10.66
C LEU A 250 19.49 0.27 -10.80
N GLN A 251 20.55 -0.38 -10.30
CA GLN A 251 21.91 0.13 -10.38
C GLN A 251 22.30 0.46 -11.82
N LYS A 252 22.04 -0.45 -12.77
CA LYS A 252 22.31 -0.24 -14.20
C LYS A 252 21.58 0.99 -14.75
N LEU A 253 20.32 1.19 -14.38
CA LEU A 253 19.53 2.35 -14.83
C LEU A 253 20.03 3.66 -14.21
N ILE A 254 20.41 3.64 -12.94
CA ILE A 254 20.93 4.81 -12.23
C ILE A 254 22.30 5.20 -12.80
N ASP A 255 23.23 4.26 -12.91
CA ASP A 255 24.58 4.51 -13.45
C ASP A 255 24.56 5.02 -14.89
N SER A 256 23.55 4.61 -15.65
CA SER A 256 23.35 5.07 -17.04
C SER A 256 22.56 6.38 -17.14
N ASN A 257 22.17 7.01 -16.02
CA ASN A 257 21.28 8.18 -15.95
C ASN A 257 19.93 7.98 -16.69
N LEU A 258 19.45 6.74 -16.72
CA LEU A 258 18.20 6.35 -17.38
C LEU A 258 17.02 6.26 -16.41
N LEU A 259 17.26 6.08 -15.11
CA LEU A 259 16.19 6.11 -14.12
C LEU A 259 15.66 7.54 -13.97
N LYS A 260 14.34 7.70 -14.13
CA LYS A 260 13.64 8.98 -13.91
C LYS A 260 12.41 8.76 -13.07
N ILE A 261 12.15 9.69 -12.16
CA ILE A 261 10.93 9.71 -11.35
C ILE A 261 9.90 10.57 -12.08
N THR A 262 8.79 9.96 -12.48
CA THR A 262 7.72 10.66 -13.20
C THR A 262 6.66 11.11 -12.20
N VAL A 263 6.44 12.41 -12.09
CA VAL A 263 5.49 13.02 -11.15
C VAL A 263 4.51 13.91 -11.90
N PHE A 264 3.29 14.03 -11.41
CA PHE A 264 2.30 14.99 -11.92
C PHE A 264 2.33 16.25 -11.07
N VAL A 265 2.40 17.42 -11.72
CA VAL A 265 2.27 18.73 -11.07
C VAL A 265 1.16 19.50 -11.77
N GLY A 266 0.01 19.62 -11.10
CA GLY A 266 -1.21 20.04 -11.76
C GLY A 266 -1.58 19.05 -12.86
N GLU A 267 -1.65 19.53 -14.10
CA GLU A 267 -1.94 18.70 -15.28
C GLU A 267 -0.68 18.29 -16.06
N GLU A 268 0.50 18.76 -15.64
CA GLU A 268 1.75 18.49 -16.34
C GLU A 268 2.49 17.29 -15.76
N MET A 269 2.99 16.43 -16.63
CA MET A 269 3.90 15.36 -16.26
C MET A 269 5.35 15.87 -16.26
N LYS A 270 6.01 15.80 -15.11
CA LYS A 270 7.43 16.15 -14.93
C LYS A 270 8.26 14.90 -14.71
N SER A 271 9.51 14.93 -15.16
CA SER A 271 10.45 13.82 -15.05
C SER A 271 11.68 14.29 -14.30
N LEU A 272 11.88 13.78 -13.10
CA LEU A 272 12.99 14.12 -12.21
C LEU A 272 14.12 13.12 -12.46
N ALA A 273 15.32 13.63 -12.75
CA ALA A 273 16.48 12.79 -13.01
C ALA A 273 17.08 12.27 -11.69
N VAL A 274 17.36 10.97 -11.65
CA VAL A 274 18.14 10.36 -10.57
C VAL A 274 19.63 10.60 -10.85
N ALA A 275 20.39 11.00 -9.83
CA ALA A 275 21.82 11.22 -9.94
C ALA A 275 22.53 9.89 -10.24
N GLY A 276 23.33 9.83 -11.32
CA GLY A 276 24.09 8.63 -11.66
C GLY A 276 25.09 8.23 -10.57
N GLY A 277 25.24 6.93 -10.33
CA GLY A 277 26.11 6.40 -9.28
C GLY A 277 25.65 6.69 -7.84
N SER A 278 24.44 7.23 -7.64
CA SER A 278 23.97 7.60 -6.30
C SER A 278 23.28 6.49 -5.52
N LEU A 279 23.08 5.29 -6.11
CA LEU A 279 22.48 4.17 -5.40
C LEU A 279 23.43 3.67 -4.32
N ARG A 280 22.97 3.62 -3.07
CA ARG A 280 23.72 3.06 -1.93
C ARG A 280 22.86 2.03 -1.17
N GLU A 281 23.50 1.21 -0.35
CA GLU A 281 22.90 0.07 0.38
C GLU A 281 23.10 0.20 1.89
N ASN A 282 22.28 -0.56 2.64
CA ASN A 282 22.47 -0.84 4.07
C ASN A 282 22.58 0.41 4.92
N PHE A 283 21.64 1.33 4.75
CA PHE A 283 21.48 2.44 5.68
C PHE A 283 20.95 1.89 6.99
N SER A 284 21.80 1.83 8.00
CA SER A 284 21.31 1.81 9.36
C SER A 284 20.87 3.22 9.72
N ALA A 285 19.68 3.39 10.29
CA ALA A 285 19.29 4.65 10.92
C ALA A 285 20.24 5.06 12.07
N ASN A 286 21.13 4.14 12.48
CA ASN A 286 22.13 4.33 13.54
C ASN A 286 23.58 4.39 13.02
N ASP A 287 23.83 4.36 11.71
CA ASP A 287 25.19 4.61 11.21
C ASP A 287 25.48 6.10 11.38
N GLU A 288 25.94 6.49 12.57
CA GLU A 288 26.64 7.75 12.72
C GLU A 288 27.78 7.76 11.70
N PRO A 289 27.91 8.82 10.89
CA PRO A 289 28.97 8.91 9.91
C PRO A 289 30.32 9.05 10.64
N GLU A 290 30.97 7.93 10.95
CA GLU A 290 32.37 7.93 11.37
C GLU A 290 33.20 8.53 10.22
N ASN A 291 33.66 9.77 10.43
CA ASN A 291 34.67 10.48 9.65
C ASN A 291 34.32 10.97 8.24
N ARG A 292 33.07 11.36 7.95
CA ARG A 292 32.83 12.36 6.89
C ARG A 292 32.73 13.76 7.50
N SER A 293 33.85 14.46 7.41
CA SER A 293 34.04 15.85 7.81
C SER A 293 32.99 16.79 7.19
N ASN A 294 32.23 17.41 8.09
CA ASN A 294 31.49 18.67 7.99
C ASN A 294 30.21 18.71 7.14
N VAL A 295 29.14 19.13 7.86
CA VAL A 295 27.80 19.55 7.41
C VAL A 295 26.79 18.39 7.20
N GLY A 296 26.09 17.98 8.27
CA GLY A 296 24.91 17.09 8.13
C GLY A 296 24.41 16.30 9.35
N ALA A 297 24.76 16.66 10.59
CA ALA A 297 24.59 15.75 11.73
C ALA A 297 23.27 15.88 12.55
N THR A 298 22.24 16.58 12.09
CA THR A 298 21.12 16.93 13.00
C THR A 298 19.79 16.19 12.75
N VAL A 299 19.59 15.45 11.65
CA VAL A 299 18.22 15.06 11.24
C VAL A 299 17.93 13.55 11.26
N LEU A 300 18.94 12.68 11.14
CA LEU A 300 18.76 11.22 11.19
C LEU A 300 18.29 10.66 12.55
N VAL A 301 18.41 11.46 13.62
CA VAL A 301 17.92 11.10 14.96
C VAL A 301 16.38 10.94 14.97
N ALA A 302 15.63 11.59 14.09
CA ALA A 302 14.16 11.59 14.14
C ALA A 302 13.51 10.22 13.83
N PHE A 303 14.05 9.43 12.90
CA PHE A 303 13.46 8.15 12.53
C PHE A 303 13.78 7.02 13.53
N ALA A 304 15.02 6.98 14.05
CA ALA A 304 15.40 6.05 15.11
C ALA A 304 14.73 6.41 16.46
N THR A 305 14.58 7.70 16.79
CA THR A 305 13.88 8.14 18.02
C THR A 305 12.38 7.98 17.97
N PHE A 306 11.75 7.98 16.78
CA PHE A 306 10.31 7.72 16.69
C PHE A 306 9.97 6.28 17.10
N PHE A 307 10.74 5.29 16.66
CA PHE A 307 10.51 3.89 17.03
C PHE A 307 11.05 3.54 18.43
N THR A 308 12.25 4.03 18.81
CA THR A 308 12.76 3.79 20.17
C THR A 308 12.00 4.58 21.24
N GLY A 309 11.54 5.80 20.94
CA GLY A 309 10.69 6.60 21.81
C GLY A 309 9.32 5.96 22.07
N LEU A 310 8.74 5.29 21.09
CA LEU A 310 7.47 4.56 21.23
C LEU A 310 7.64 3.33 22.14
N PHE A 311 8.77 2.61 22.02
CA PHE A 311 9.10 1.50 22.92
C PHE A 311 9.40 1.96 24.36
N VAL A 312 10.18 3.04 24.55
CA VAL A 312 10.46 3.59 25.88
C VAL A 312 9.20 4.15 26.52
N GLY A 313 8.33 4.83 25.74
CA GLY A 313 7.04 5.33 26.21
C GLY A 313 6.10 4.22 26.68
N LEU A 314 5.98 3.13 25.91
CA LEU A 314 5.20 1.95 26.31
C LEU A 314 5.77 1.28 27.56
N LEU A 315 7.10 1.16 27.67
CA LEU A 315 7.76 0.56 28.82
C LEU A 315 7.52 1.39 30.10
N VAL A 316 7.62 2.71 30.03
CA VAL A 316 7.31 3.62 31.14
C VAL A 316 5.82 3.52 31.52
N MET A 317 4.91 3.48 30.54
CA MET A 317 3.48 3.33 30.80
C MET A 317 3.15 2.00 31.52
N VAL A 318 3.77 0.88 31.11
CA VAL A 318 3.61 -0.42 31.78
C VAL A 318 4.16 -0.40 33.20
N ILE A 319 5.30 0.25 33.44
CA ILE A 319 5.88 0.39 34.78
C ILE A 319 4.97 1.23 35.68
N VAL A 320 4.45 2.36 35.18
CA VAL A 320 3.51 3.22 35.91
C VAL A 320 2.22 2.46 36.24
N LEU A 321 1.65 1.71 35.29
CA LEU A 321 0.45 0.89 35.52
C LEU A 321 0.69 -0.23 36.54
N LYS A 322 1.88 -0.85 36.57
CA LYS A 322 2.24 -1.87 37.57
C LYS A 322 2.48 -1.29 38.96
N GLN A 323 2.99 -0.06 39.07
CA GLN A 323 3.25 0.59 40.35
C GLN A 323 2.02 1.32 40.91
N SER A 324 1.09 1.73 40.05
CA SER A 324 -0.18 2.28 40.47
C SER A 324 -1.08 1.17 41.02
N ASN A 325 -0.99 0.90 42.32
CA ASN A 325 -2.07 0.26 43.11
C ASN A 325 -3.30 1.18 43.21
N VAL A 326 -3.67 1.84 42.12
CA VAL A 326 -4.82 2.72 42.05
C VAL A 326 -6.03 1.83 41.81
N LYS A 327 -6.78 1.58 42.89
CA LYS A 327 -8.13 1.02 42.79
C LYS A 327 -8.97 1.99 41.96
N ILE A 328 -9.23 1.65 40.71
CA ILE A 328 -10.15 2.42 39.87
C ILE A 328 -11.55 2.23 40.48
N PRO A 329 -12.20 3.30 40.99
CA PRO A 329 -13.55 3.17 41.51
C PRO A 329 -14.50 2.97 40.33
N TYR A 330 -15.12 1.80 40.24
CA TYR A 330 -16.24 1.58 39.35
C TYR A 330 -17.41 2.43 39.88
N LEU A 331 -17.79 3.47 39.14
CA LEU A 331 -19.06 4.13 39.34
C LEU A 331 -20.15 3.22 38.77
N VAL A 332 -20.93 2.62 39.66
CA VAL A 332 -22.20 1.97 39.34
C VAL A 332 -23.14 3.08 38.88
N GLN A 333 -23.58 3.02 37.63
CA GLN A 333 -24.72 3.82 37.17
C GLN A 333 -26.00 3.13 37.62
N GLU A 334 -26.79 3.83 38.44
CA GLU A 334 -28.24 3.61 38.57
C GLU A 334 -28.98 4.22 37.37
#